data_AF-A0A6G7Z1M2-F1
#
_entry.id   AF-A0A6G7Z1M2-F1
#
_cell.length_a   1.000
_cell.length_b   1.000
_cell.length_c   1.000
_cell.angle_alpha   90.00
_cell.angle_beta   90.00
_cell.angle_gamma   90.00
#
_symmetry.space_group_name_H-M   'P 1'
#
loop_
_entity.id
_entity.type
_entity.pdbx_description
1 polymer ?
#
loop_
_entity_poly.entity_id
_entity_poly.type
_entity_poly.pdbx_seq_one_letter_code
_entity_poly.pdbx_strand_id
1 'polypeptide(L)'
;MSQAPDGRPLDGEECAEVIGHVEDYLRSGMTVADAADLRASVAEVAPELGVLEIEEIMRVVLRRSCCERAPESLRVRISTQIAVWRTGF
;
A
#
# COMPACT_ATOMS: atom_id res chain seq x y z
N MET A 1 10.19 -20.12 -15.38
CA MET A 1 10.43 -19.67 -16.78
C MET A 1 9.50 -18.49 -17.01
N SER A 2 9.98 -17.25 -16.84
CA SER A 2 9.17 -16.05 -17.08
C SER A 2 9.37 -15.67 -18.54
N GLN A 3 8.37 -15.94 -19.38
CA GLN A 3 8.37 -15.48 -20.77
C GLN A 3 8.17 -13.96 -20.75
N ALA A 4 9.04 -13.21 -21.46
CA ALA A 4 8.83 -11.78 -21.65
C ALA A 4 7.57 -11.58 -22.51
N PRO A 5 6.71 -10.59 -22.21
CA PRO A 5 5.55 -10.32 -23.04
C PRO A 5 6.03 -9.87 -24.42
N ASP A 6 5.66 -10.63 -25.44
CA ASP A 6 5.81 -10.24 -26.83
C ASP A 6 5.00 -8.96 -27.00
N GLY A 7 5.64 -7.82 -27.32
CA GLY A 7 5.07 -6.48 -27.26
C GLY A 7 3.98 -6.19 -28.29
N ARG A 8 3.23 -7.21 -28.71
CA ARG A 8 2.11 -7.09 -29.63
C ARG A 8 0.92 -6.42 -28.94
N PRO A 9 0.14 -5.61 -29.69
CA PRO A 9 -1.12 -5.09 -29.19
C PRO A 9 -2.10 -6.24 -28.92
N LEU A 10 -2.79 -6.16 -27.79
CA LEU A 10 -3.88 -7.07 -27.45
C LEU A 10 -5.11 -6.74 -28.29
N ASP A 11 -5.86 -7.75 -28.70
CA ASP A 11 -7.20 -7.53 -29.24
C ASP A 11 -8.22 -7.21 -28.12
N GLY A 12 -9.48 -6.98 -28.51
CA GLY A 12 -10.53 -6.59 -27.57
C GLY A 12 -10.89 -7.66 -26.53
N GLU A 13 -10.76 -8.94 -26.88
CA GLU A 13 -11.08 -10.06 -26.00
C GLU A 13 -9.90 -10.34 -25.05
N GLU A 14 -8.67 -10.34 -25.58
CA GLU A 14 -7.45 -10.44 -24.79
C GLU A 14 -7.32 -9.28 -23.79
N CYS A 15 -7.72 -8.07 -24.17
CA CYS A 15 -7.73 -6.92 -23.27
C CYS A 15 -8.75 -7.10 -22.13
N ALA A 16 -9.95 -7.59 -22.43
CA ALA A 16 -10.98 -7.84 -21.43
C ALA A 16 -10.56 -8.96 -20.44
N GLU A 17 -9.91 -10.01 -20.92
CA GLU A 17 -9.36 -11.10 -20.09
C GLU A 17 -8.28 -10.59 -19.13
N VAL A 18 -7.33 -9.81 -19.65
CA VAL A 18 -6.27 -9.19 -18.83
C VAL A 18 -6.87 -8.27 -17.76
N ILE A 19 -7.87 -7.47 -18.11
CA ILE A 19 -8.58 -6.62 -17.13
C ILE A 19 -9.22 -7.48 -16.04
N GLY A 20 -9.92 -8.57 -16.41
CA GLY A 20 -10.52 -9.50 -15.44
C GLY A 20 -9.49 -10.10 -14.48
N HIS A 21 -8.33 -10.52 -15.00
CA HIS A 21 -7.25 -11.03 -14.16
C HIS A 21 -6.67 -9.96 -13.22
N VAL A 22 -6.54 -8.71 -13.68
CA VAL A 22 -6.07 -7.61 -12.84
C VAL A 22 -7.10 -7.29 -11.75
N GLU A 23 -8.39 -7.25 -12.07
CA GLU A 23 -9.45 -7.02 -11.09
C GLU A 23 -9.51 -8.15 -10.05
N ASP A 24 -9.37 -9.39 -10.48
CA ASP A 24 -9.33 -10.56 -9.59
C ASP A 24 -8.07 -10.55 -8.72
N TYR A 25 -6.93 -10.13 -9.25
CA TYR A 25 -5.72 -9.95 -8.47
C TYR A 25 -5.87 -8.82 -7.43
N LEU A 26 -6.43 -7.67 -7.82
CA LEU A 26 -6.71 -6.56 -6.89
C LEU A 26 -7.75 -6.93 -5.83
N ARG A 27 -8.66 -7.86 -6.15
CA ARG A 27 -9.65 -8.42 -5.23
C ARG A 27 -9.11 -9.63 -4.47
N SER A 28 -7.97 -10.20 -4.87
CA SER A 28 -7.38 -11.33 -4.18
C SER A 28 -7.04 -10.84 -2.78
N GLY A 29 -7.79 -11.36 -1.80
CA GLY A 29 -7.58 -11.01 -0.41
C GLY A 29 -6.16 -11.40 0.00
N MET A 30 -5.72 -10.84 1.14
CA MET A 30 -4.47 -11.25 1.77
C MET A 30 -4.44 -12.78 1.93
N THR A 31 -3.44 -13.44 1.33
CA THR A 31 -3.30 -14.88 1.47
C THR A 31 -2.92 -15.22 2.91
N VAL A 32 -3.02 -16.50 3.30
CA VAL A 32 -2.59 -16.94 4.64
C VAL A 32 -1.10 -16.67 4.87
N ALA A 33 -0.28 -16.78 3.82
CA ALA A 33 1.14 -16.45 3.86
C ALA A 33 1.36 -14.94 4.08
N ASP A 34 0.69 -14.10 3.29
CA ASP A 34 0.77 -12.64 3.44
C ASP A 34 0.32 -12.19 4.84
N ALA A 35 -0.70 -12.84 5.40
CA ALA A 35 -1.19 -12.56 6.74
C ALA A 35 -0.21 -13.00 7.84
N ALA A 36 0.59 -14.03 7.61
CA ALA A 36 1.65 -14.44 8.52
C ALA A 36 2.82 -13.44 8.48
N ASP A 37 3.25 -13.05 7.28
CA ASP A 37 4.33 -12.09 7.07
C ASP A 37 3.98 -10.71 7.65
N LEU A 38 2.73 -10.26 7.46
CA LEU A 38 2.24 -9.02 8.04
C LEU A 38 2.23 -9.07 9.57
N ARG A 39 1.77 -10.17 10.18
CA ARG A 39 1.81 -10.33 11.65
C ARG A 39 3.23 -10.29 12.19
N ALA A 40 4.18 -10.97 11.53
CA ALA A 40 5.58 -10.97 11.95
C ALA A 40 6.18 -9.56 11.89
N SER A 41 5.95 -8.84 10.78
CA SER A 41 6.43 -7.47 10.60
C SER A 41 5.83 -6.50 11.63
N VAL A 42 4.54 -6.64 11.92
CA VAL A 42 3.85 -5.81 12.92
C VAL A 42 4.36 -6.14 14.32
N ALA A 43 4.60 -7.40 14.66
CA ALA A 43 5.14 -7.79 15.96
C ALA A 43 6.54 -7.21 16.22
N GLU A 44 7.34 -6.97 15.17
CA GLU A 44 8.64 -6.31 15.28
C GLU A 44 8.52 -4.80 15.55
N VAL A 45 7.66 -4.11 14.79
CA VAL A 45 7.58 -2.63 14.81
C VAL A 45 6.61 -2.10 15.87
N ALA A 46 5.54 -2.84 16.16
CA ALA A 46 4.48 -2.51 17.11
C ALA A 46 4.04 -3.80 17.85
N PRO A 47 4.83 -4.28 18.82
CA PRO A 47 4.60 -5.55 19.50
C PRO A 47 3.21 -5.65 20.14
N GLU A 48 2.64 -4.53 20.56
CA GLU A 48 1.30 -4.46 21.14
C GLU A 48 0.19 -4.84 20.16
N LEU A 49 0.45 -4.77 18.85
CA LEU A 49 -0.49 -5.17 17.81
C LEU A 49 -0.27 -6.63 17.35
N GLY A 50 0.89 -7.21 17.62
CA GLY A 50 1.24 -8.58 17.17
C GLY A 50 0.42 -9.70 17.82
N VAL A 51 -0.29 -9.40 18.91
CA VAL A 51 -1.20 -10.34 19.61
C VAL A 51 -2.63 -10.33 19.07
N LEU A 52 -2.95 -9.42 18.15
CA LEU A 52 -4.29 -9.23 17.61
C LEU A 52 -4.51 -10.06 16.34
N GLU A 53 -5.78 -10.32 16.02
CA GLU A 53 -6.14 -10.89 14.73
C GLU A 53 -5.90 -9.90 13.59
N ILE A 54 -5.64 -10.43 12.38
CA ILE A 54 -5.21 -9.63 11.23
C ILE A 54 -6.20 -8.51 10.87
N GLU A 55 -7.49 -8.77 11.03
CA GLU A 55 -8.54 -7.79 10.79
C GLU A 55 -8.45 -6.59 11.76
N GLU A 56 -8.14 -6.87 13.03
CA GLU A 56 -8.04 -5.85 14.06
C GLU A 56 -6.72 -5.07 13.93
N ILE A 57 -5.63 -5.74 13.56
CA ILE A 57 -4.38 -5.09 13.15
C ILE A 57 -4.66 -4.09 12.01
N MET A 58 -5.32 -4.53 10.94
CA MET A 58 -5.65 -3.66 9.80
C MET A 58 -6.51 -2.47 10.22
N ARG A 59 -7.51 -2.68 11.08
CA ARG A 59 -8.37 -1.59 11.57
C ARG A 59 -7.58 -0.54 12.37
N VAL A 60 -6.68 -0.98 13.25
CA VAL A 60 -5.83 -0.07 14.03
C VAL A 60 -4.86 0.69 13.13
N VAL A 61 -4.20 -0.01 12.20
CA VAL A 61 -3.26 0.59 11.24
C VAL A 61 -3.98 1.61 10.37
N LEU A 62 -5.11 1.26 9.74
CA LEU A 62 -5.89 2.17 8.90
C LEU A 62 -6.36 3.38 9.69
N ARG A 63 -6.85 3.21 10.92
CA ARG A 63 -7.26 4.33 11.76
C ARG A 63 -6.09 5.24 12.09
N ARG A 64 -4.92 4.69 12.43
CA ARG A 64 -3.69 5.47 12.64
C ARG A 64 -3.31 6.22 11.37
N SER A 65 -3.22 5.56 10.22
CA SER A 65 -2.87 6.20 8.94
C SER A 65 -3.86 7.27 8.48
N CYS A 66 -5.17 7.10 8.76
CA CYS A 66 -6.20 8.07 8.40
C CYS A 66 -6.31 9.25 9.39
N CYS A 67 -5.84 9.10 10.63
CA CYS A 67 -6.03 10.10 11.69
C CYS A 67 -4.72 10.70 12.24
N GLU A 68 -3.56 10.09 12.00
CA GLU A 68 -2.27 10.62 12.42
C GLU A 68 -1.92 11.84 11.60
N ARG A 69 -2.04 12.99 12.25
CA ARG A 69 -1.58 14.24 11.69
C ARG A 69 -0.05 14.24 11.77
N ALA A 70 0.62 14.18 10.62
CA ALA A 70 2.09 14.18 10.51
C ALA A 70 2.75 15.18 11.48
N PRO A 71 3.83 14.85 12.22
CA PRO A 71 4.37 15.70 13.29
C PRO A 71 4.51 17.18 12.91
N GLU A 72 4.20 18.11 13.82
CA GLU A 72 4.23 19.55 13.55
C GLU A 72 5.58 20.01 12.99
N SER A 73 6.68 19.45 13.53
CA SER A 73 8.03 19.71 13.03
C SER A 73 8.20 19.33 11.55
N LEU A 74 7.61 18.22 11.10
CA LEU A 74 7.65 17.80 9.71
C LEU A 74 6.77 18.69 8.83
N ARG A 75 5.56 19.05 9.30
CA ARG A 75 4.65 19.98 8.61
C ARG A 75 5.30 21.35 8.38
N VAL A 76 5.93 21.91 9.42
CA VAL A 76 6.66 23.19 9.33
C VAL A 76 7.83 23.10 8.36
N ARG A 77 8.62 22.02 8.40
CA ARG A 77 9.73 21.82 7.47
C ARG A 77 9.26 21.76 6.01
N ILE A 78 8.26 20.92 5.72
CA ILE A 78 7.74 20.73 4.37
C ILE A 78 7.10 22.03 3.85
N SER A 79 6.25 22.69 4.65
CA SER A 79 5.62 23.95 4.26
C SER A 79 6.64 25.05 3.98
N THR A 80 7.71 25.12 4.77
CA THR A 80 8.83 26.06 4.55
C THR A 80 9.55 25.75 3.24
N GLN A 81 9.86 24.47 2.97
CA GLN A 81 10.52 24.08 1.71
C GLN A 81 9.65 24.40 0.48
N ILE A 82 8.35 24.12 0.54
CA ILE A 82 7.40 24.47 -0.52
C ILE A 82 7.35 26.00 -0.72
N ALA A 83 7.31 26.78 0.35
CA ALA A 83 7.28 28.24 0.27
C ALA A 83 8.53 28.78 -0.43
N VAL A 84 9.72 28.31 -0.04
CA VAL A 84 11.00 28.68 -0.68
C VAL A 84 11.00 28.33 -2.16
N TRP A 85 10.54 27.12 -2.52
CA TRP A 85 10.45 26.69 -3.92
C TRP A 85 9.52 27.58 -4.75
N ARG A 86 8.41 28.05 -4.15
CA ARG A 86 7.42 28.89 -4.83
C ARG A 86 7.86 30.35 -4.98
N THR A 87 8.75 30.84 -4.12
CA THR A 87 9.31 32.19 -4.20
C THR A 87 10.58 32.29 -5.03
N GLY A 88 11.14 31.14 -5.46
CA GLY A 88 12.40 31.04 -6.18
C GLY A 88 12.31 31.09 -7.71
N PHE A 89 11.19 31.56 -8.29
CA PHE A 89 11.03 31.80 -9.73
C PHE A 89 10.51 33.20 -9.99
#